data_AF-A0A7S1N3P6-F1
#
_entry.id   AF-A0A7S1N3P6-F1
#
_cell.length_a   1.000
_cell.length_b   1.000
_cell.length_c   1.000
_cell.angle_alpha   90.00
_cell.angle_beta   90.00
_cell.angle_gamma   90.00
#
_symmetry.space_group_name_H-M   'P 1'
#
loop_
_entity.id
_entity.type
_entity.pdbx_description
1 polymer ?
#
loop_
_entity_poly.entity_id
_entity_poly.type
_entity_poly.pdbx_seq_one_letter_code
_entity_poly.pdbx_strand_id
1 'polypeptide(L)'
;AIFHDNRPLLVHMTEEILAVFINLVAERPRQPEFINFLSKLCVCNGQAVKRNQRFICNQLLKRHPELLFKLRLDGTEVLCKLPLKLMESTHQPQDQGRDKGAPKWKSPGGSNPEWLCLIKFCSDADSIALRYLQCCLDLFAKLSVGTDAHGAQDVADFDPVGVLAIVCAKNTEDLPYSFQD
;
A
#
# COMPACT_ATOMS: atom_id res chain seq x y z
N ALA A 1 16.32 -0.65 13.64
CA ALA A 1 15.83 0.75 13.81
C ALA A 1 15.15 0.87 15.18
N ILE A 2 15.16 2.05 15.81
CA ILE A 2 14.75 2.28 17.22
C ILE A 2 13.30 1.82 17.52
N PHE A 3 12.39 1.92 16.55
CA PHE A 3 10.98 1.54 16.68
C PHE A 3 10.68 0.08 16.31
N HIS A 4 11.65 -0.66 15.77
CA HIS A 4 11.45 -2.06 15.40
C HIS A 4 11.33 -2.92 16.66
N ASP A 5 10.19 -3.59 16.82
CA ASP A 5 9.87 -4.46 17.96
C ASP A 5 10.02 -3.82 19.35
N ASN A 6 10.00 -2.49 19.42
CA ASN A 6 10.11 -1.75 20.67
C ASN A 6 8.72 -1.41 21.21
N ARG A 7 8.03 -2.43 21.73
CA ARG A 7 6.65 -2.32 22.22
C ARG A 7 6.44 -1.20 23.25
N PRO A 8 7.34 -0.98 24.24
CA PRO A 8 7.19 0.13 25.18
C PRO A 8 7.14 1.49 24.49
N LEU A 9 8.06 1.76 23.55
CA LEU A 9 8.05 3.03 22.81
C LEU A 9 6.78 3.18 21.96
N LEU A 10 6.34 2.12 21.30
CA LEU A 10 5.17 2.16 20.42
C LEU A 10 3.86 2.38 21.18
N VAL A 11 3.73 1.80 22.38
CA VAL A 11 2.52 1.94 23.23
C VAL A 11 2.44 3.31 23.88
N HIS A 12 3.57 3.96 24.15
CA HIS A 12 3.63 5.31 24.72
C HIS A 12 3.68 6.44 23.68
N MET A 13 3.68 6.10 22.39
CA MET A 13 3.61 7.10 21.32
C MET A 13 2.27 7.84 21.37
N THR A 14 2.32 9.17 21.37
CA THR A 14 1.12 10.00 21.40
C THR A 14 0.58 10.24 19.99
N GLU A 15 -0.68 10.67 19.90
CA GLU A 15 -1.32 10.96 18.62
C GLU A 15 -0.68 12.16 17.92
N GLU A 16 -0.15 13.11 18.69
CA GLU A 16 0.60 14.25 18.17
C GLU A 16 1.87 13.79 17.44
N ILE A 17 2.59 12.82 18.00
CA ILE A 17 3.78 12.23 17.36
C ILE A 17 3.38 11.45 16.10
N LEU A 18 2.30 10.67 16.15
CA LEU A 18 1.78 9.96 14.98
C LEU A 18 1.37 10.93 13.86
N ALA A 19 0.73 12.05 14.21
CA ALA A 19 0.34 13.08 13.26
C ALA A 19 1.55 13.71 12.56
N VAL A 20 2.66 13.93 13.28
CA VAL A 20 3.92 14.40 12.67
C VAL A 20 4.41 13.42 11.60
N PHE A 21 4.37 12.11 11.86
CA PHE A 21 4.78 11.12 10.86
C PHE A 21 3.85 11.05 9.64
N ILE A 22 2.55 11.28 9.82
CA ILE A 22 1.61 11.38 8.70
C ILE A 22 1.87 12.65 7.88
N ASN A 23 2.14 13.78 8.53
CA ASN A 23 2.50 15.02 7.85
C ASN A 23 3.79 14.87 7.05
N LEU A 24 4.76 14.08 7.53
CA LEU A 24 5.98 13.78 6.77
C LEU A 24 5.69 13.05 5.44
N VAL A 25 4.70 12.15 5.42
CA VAL A 25 4.24 11.53 4.16
C VAL A 25 3.68 12.59 3.20
N ALA A 26 2.91 13.54 3.71
CA ALA A 26 2.31 14.60 2.91
C ALA A 26 3.34 15.60 2.35
N GLU A 27 4.37 15.95 3.14
CA GLU A 27 5.43 16.87 2.74
C GLU A 27 6.42 16.26 1.74
N ARG A 28 6.59 14.94 1.78
CA ARG A 28 7.54 14.19 0.94
C ARG A 28 6.81 13.07 0.18
N PRO A 29 5.92 13.44 -0.76
CA PRO A 29 5.29 12.46 -1.62
C PRO A 29 6.38 11.71 -2.41
N ARG A 30 6.13 10.45 -2.74
CA ARG A 30 7.07 9.49 -3.37
C ARG A 30 8.13 8.85 -2.47
N GLN A 31 8.10 9.01 -1.15
CA GLN A 31 9.02 8.28 -0.27
C GLN A 31 8.35 7.03 0.33
N PRO A 32 8.52 5.84 -0.29
CA PRO A 32 7.92 4.60 0.22
C PRO A 32 8.40 4.26 1.64
N GLU A 33 9.58 4.76 2.04
CA GLU A 33 10.16 4.59 3.36
C GLU A 33 9.25 5.13 4.47
N PHE A 34 8.51 6.23 4.23
CA PHE A 34 7.59 6.77 5.23
C PHE A 34 6.34 5.92 5.39
N ILE A 35 5.79 5.37 4.29
CA ILE A 35 4.68 4.43 4.37
C ILE A 35 5.12 3.14 5.08
N ASN A 36 6.30 2.61 4.74
CA ASN A 36 6.88 1.46 5.44
C ASN A 36 7.14 1.75 6.93
N PHE A 37 7.55 2.98 7.25
CA PHE A 37 7.72 3.38 8.64
C PHE A 37 6.38 3.37 9.40
N LEU A 38 5.32 3.95 8.83
CA LEU A 38 3.98 3.89 9.40
C LEU A 38 3.49 2.45 9.58
N SER A 39 3.81 1.55 8.64
CA SER A 39 3.45 0.14 8.75
C SER A 39 4.07 -0.50 10.01
N LYS A 40 5.32 -0.17 10.34
CA LYS A 40 6.01 -0.64 11.56
C LYS A 40 5.45 -0.07 12.86
N LEU A 41 4.67 1.01 12.80
CA LEU A 41 4.01 1.57 13.99
C LEU A 41 2.70 0.85 14.33
N CYS A 42 2.09 0.16 13.36
CA CYS A 42 0.81 -0.52 13.50
C CYS A 42 0.93 -1.89 14.19
N VAL A 43 2.05 -2.59 14.01
CA VAL A 43 2.26 -3.97 14.50
C VAL A 43 3.65 -4.10 15.11
N CYS A 44 3.75 -4.77 16.26
CA CYS A 44 4.99 -5.05 16.97
C CYS A 44 5.01 -6.53 17.37
N ASN A 45 6.07 -7.28 17.05
CA ASN A 45 6.14 -8.72 17.31
C ASN A 45 4.89 -9.50 16.85
N GLY A 46 4.34 -9.15 15.67
CA GLY A 46 3.12 -9.76 15.13
C GLY A 46 1.81 -9.37 15.83
N GLN A 47 1.86 -8.54 16.88
CA GLN A 47 0.67 -8.05 17.58
C GLN A 47 0.34 -6.61 17.22
N ALA A 48 -0.96 -6.33 17.03
CA ALA A 48 -1.45 -5.00 16.75
C ALA A 48 -1.18 -4.03 17.91
N VAL A 49 -0.60 -2.87 17.60
CA VAL A 49 -0.55 -1.71 18.48
C VAL A 49 -1.82 -0.90 18.24
N LYS A 50 -2.93 -1.37 18.84
CA LYS A 50 -4.30 -0.95 18.51
C LYS A 50 -4.50 0.57 18.44
N ARG A 51 -3.90 1.32 19.37
CA ARG A 51 -3.99 2.79 19.40
C ARG A 51 -3.41 3.40 18.12
N ASN A 52 -2.17 3.04 17.80
CA ASN A 52 -1.46 3.56 16.63
C ASN A 52 -2.17 3.14 15.35
N GLN A 53 -2.54 1.86 15.26
CA GLN A 53 -3.25 1.30 14.12
C GLN A 53 -4.56 2.05 13.86
N ARG A 54 -5.39 2.28 14.88
CA ARG A 54 -6.67 3.00 14.74
C ARG A 54 -6.46 4.45 14.31
N PHE A 55 -5.48 5.12 14.89
CA PHE A 55 -5.18 6.51 14.54
C PHE A 55 -4.68 6.62 13.09
N ILE A 56 -3.70 5.80 12.71
CA ILE A 56 -3.14 5.76 11.35
C ILE A 56 -4.22 5.39 10.33
N CYS A 57 -5.05 4.39 10.61
CA CYS A 57 -6.18 3.99 9.78
C CYS A 57 -7.13 5.17 9.52
N ASN A 58 -7.56 5.86 10.59
CA ASN A 58 -8.47 6.99 10.46
C ASN A 58 -7.86 8.16 9.68
N GLN A 59 -6.60 8.50 9.98
CA GLN A 59 -5.92 9.61 9.33
C GLN A 59 -5.68 9.33 7.84
N LEU A 60 -5.17 8.15 7.48
CA LEU A 60 -4.81 7.87 6.09
C LEU A 60 -6.00 7.45 5.23
N LEU A 61 -6.90 6.59 5.72
CA LEU A 61 -7.99 6.08 4.88
C LEU A 61 -9.15 7.08 4.75
N LYS A 62 -9.40 7.87 5.80
CA LYS A 62 -10.57 8.76 5.87
C LYS A 62 -10.21 10.23 5.66
N ARG A 63 -9.15 10.71 6.30
CA ARG A 63 -8.80 12.14 6.31
C ARG A 63 -7.83 12.55 5.21
N HIS A 64 -6.87 11.68 4.88
CA HIS A 64 -5.83 11.91 3.88
C HIS A 64 -5.73 10.78 2.84
N PRO A 65 -6.86 10.35 2.23
CA PRO A 65 -6.89 9.25 1.27
C PRO A 65 -6.00 9.50 0.04
N GLU A 66 -5.72 10.75 -0.28
CA GLU A 66 -4.84 11.18 -1.38
C GLU A 66 -3.36 10.83 -1.18
N LEU A 67 -2.95 10.53 0.06
CA LEU A 67 -1.58 10.14 0.37
C LEU A 67 -1.31 8.67 0.08
N LEU A 68 -2.34 7.85 -0.12
CA LEU A 68 -2.20 6.42 -0.33
C LEU A 68 -2.39 6.06 -1.79
N PHE A 69 -1.69 4.99 -2.20
CA PHE A 69 -2.00 4.36 -3.47
C PHE A 69 -3.42 3.80 -3.40
N LYS A 70 -4.23 4.14 -4.41
CA LYS A 70 -5.61 3.66 -4.49
C LYS A 70 -5.86 3.04 -5.85
N LEU A 71 -6.18 1.75 -5.83
CA LEU A 71 -6.62 0.98 -7.00
C LEU A 71 -8.14 0.91 -6.96
N ARG A 72 -8.81 1.49 -7.97
CA ARG A 72 -10.25 1.34 -8.13
C ARG A 72 -10.62 0.96 -9.54
N LEU A 73 -11.63 0.11 -9.66
CA LEU A 73 -12.44 0.01 -10.87
C LEU A 73 -13.32 1.25 -11.00
N ASP A 74 -13.33 1.85 -12.17
CA ASP A 74 -14.37 2.78 -12.58
C ASP A 74 -15.03 2.28 -13.87
N GLY A 75 -16.19 1.63 -13.72
CA GLY A 75 -16.97 1.03 -14.81
C GLY A 75 -16.25 -0.13 -15.53
N THR A 76 -15.33 0.22 -16.43
CA THR A 76 -14.48 -0.73 -17.20
C THR A 76 -13.00 -0.33 -17.19
N GLU A 77 -12.64 0.75 -16.47
CA GLU A 77 -11.29 1.30 -16.46
C GLU A 77 -10.63 1.31 -15.08
N VAL A 78 -9.33 1.09 -15.15
CA VAL A 78 -8.28 1.25 -14.13
C VAL A 78 -8.03 2.62 -13.55
N LEU A 79 -8.72 3.10 -12.53
CA LEU A 79 -8.26 4.31 -11.85
C LEU A 79 -7.20 3.99 -10.80
N CYS A 80 -5.93 4.17 -11.19
CA CYS A 80 -4.82 4.28 -10.24
C CYS A 80 -4.64 5.76 -9.88
N LYS A 81 -5.12 6.16 -8.69
CA LYS A 81 -4.80 7.49 -8.16
C LYS A 81 -3.51 7.40 -7.38
N LEU A 82 -2.42 7.85 -8.01
CA LEU A 82 -1.16 8.07 -7.31
C LEU A 82 -1.27 9.37 -6.50
N PRO A 83 -0.55 9.48 -5.37
CA PRO A 83 -0.36 10.77 -4.71
C PRO A 83 0.16 11.76 -5.75
N LEU A 84 -0.58 12.86 -5.93
CA LEU A 84 -0.64 13.80 -7.07
C LEU A 84 0.69 14.39 -7.60
N LYS A 85 1.84 14.00 -7.07
CA LYS A 85 3.17 14.39 -7.56
C LYS A 85 3.98 13.25 -8.17
N LEU A 86 3.41 12.05 -8.37
CA LEU A 86 4.16 10.92 -8.94
C LEU A 86 4.38 10.98 -10.47
N MET A 87 3.80 11.95 -11.18
CA MET A 87 3.77 11.95 -12.66
C MET A 87 4.23 13.24 -13.36
N GLU A 88 4.80 14.22 -12.66
CA GLU A 88 5.54 15.28 -13.38
C GLU A 88 6.92 14.75 -13.80
N SER A 89 6.93 13.97 -14.86
CA SER A 89 8.13 13.73 -15.65
C SER A 89 7.79 13.97 -17.11
N THR A 90 8.14 15.16 -17.58
CA THR A 90 8.30 15.52 -18.98
C THR A 90 9.32 14.58 -19.62
N HIS A 91 8.91 13.39 -20.04
CA HIS A 91 9.73 12.56 -20.90
C HIS A 91 8.84 11.94 -21.98
N GLN A 92 9.15 12.29 -23.23
CA GLN A 92 8.71 11.56 -24.41
C GLN A 92 8.98 10.06 -24.24
N PRO A 93 8.17 9.19 -24.85
CA PRO A 93 8.40 7.76 -24.80
C PRO A 93 9.71 7.45 -25.53
N GLN A 94 10.80 7.30 -24.78
CA GLN A 94 12.00 6.63 -25.30
C GLN A 94 11.74 5.14 -25.22
N ASP A 95 11.36 4.61 -26.37
CA ASP A 95 11.35 3.19 -26.71
C ASP A 95 12.78 2.64 -26.61
N GLN A 96 13.20 2.27 -25.40
CA GLN A 96 14.26 1.29 -25.22
C GLN A 96 13.56 -0.03 -24.93
N GLY A 97 13.56 -0.89 -25.94
CA GLY A 97 13.05 -2.26 -25.90
C GLY A 97 13.53 -2.99 -24.65
N ARG A 98 12.72 -2.90 -23.61
CA ARG A 98 12.83 -3.71 -22.42
C ARG A 98 11.87 -4.85 -22.66
N ASP A 99 12.41 -6.02 -22.98
CA ASP A 99 11.66 -7.27 -22.95
C ASP A 99 11.25 -7.54 -21.50
N LYS A 100 10.23 -6.80 -21.03
CA LYS A 100 9.55 -7.07 -19.77
C LYS A 100 8.57 -8.18 -20.10
N GLY A 101 9.02 -9.42 -19.99
CA GLY A 101 8.13 -10.57 -20.03
C GLY A 101 6.89 -10.27 -19.20
N ALA A 102 5.71 -10.38 -19.82
CA ALA A 102 4.44 -10.02 -19.19
C ALA A 102 4.33 -10.69 -17.81
N PRO A 103 3.82 -9.98 -16.78
CA PRO A 103 3.66 -10.57 -15.45
C PRO A 103 2.84 -11.85 -15.57
N LYS A 104 3.43 -13.00 -15.23
CA LYS A 104 2.83 -14.33 -15.42
C LYS A 104 1.83 -14.66 -14.30
N TRP A 105 1.03 -13.67 -13.87
CA TRP A 105 0.15 -13.79 -12.72
C TRP A 105 -1.21 -14.31 -13.17
N LYS A 106 -1.67 -15.42 -12.58
CA LYS A 106 -3.01 -15.92 -12.84
C LYS A 106 -4.00 -15.18 -11.95
N SER A 107 -5.03 -14.58 -12.54
CA SER A 107 -6.11 -13.94 -11.79
C SER A 107 -6.86 -14.96 -10.93
N PRO A 108 -7.14 -14.68 -9.65
CA PRO A 108 -8.08 -15.49 -8.88
C PRO A 108 -9.44 -15.45 -9.58
N GLY A 109 -9.97 -16.62 -9.95
CA GLY A 109 -11.30 -16.75 -10.55
C GLY A 109 -11.39 -16.48 -12.05
N GLY A 110 -10.28 -16.18 -12.74
CA GLY A 110 -10.28 -15.93 -14.19
C GLY A 110 -10.95 -14.60 -14.57
N SER A 111 -10.23 -13.72 -15.26
CA SER A 111 -10.77 -12.47 -15.84
C SER A 111 -11.32 -11.43 -14.85
N ASN A 112 -10.93 -11.44 -13.56
CA ASN A 112 -11.27 -10.34 -12.67
C ASN A 112 -10.65 -9.03 -13.20
N PRO A 113 -11.46 -8.02 -13.59
CA PRO A 113 -10.95 -6.76 -14.15
C PRO A 113 -10.03 -6.01 -13.18
N GLU A 114 -10.22 -6.16 -11.86
CA GLU A 114 -9.37 -5.56 -10.81
C GLU A 114 -7.94 -6.07 -10.91
N TRP A 115 -7.82 -7.39 -11.09
CA TRP A 115 -6.54 -8.08 -11.15
C TRP A 115 -5.76 -7.74 -12.42
N LEU A 116 -6.45 -7.66 -13.56
CA LEU A 116 -5.84 -7.29 -14.84
C LEU A 116 -5.22 -5.90 -14.78
N CYS A 117 -5.83 -5.02 -14.00
CA CYS A 117 -5.39 -3.65 -13.89
C CYS A 117 -4.18 -3.47 -12.98
N LEU A 118 -4.12 -4.23 -11.89
CA LEU A 118 -2.91 -4.36 -11.10
C LEU A 118 -1.74 -4.88 -11.96
N ILE A 119 -1.97 -5.92 -12.77
CA ILE A 119 -0.98 -6.45 -13.71
C ILE A 119 -0.50 -5.38 -14.69
N LYS A 120 -1.44 -4.63 -15.29
CA LYS A 120 -1.12 -3.56 -16.24
C LYS A 120 -0.29 -2.46 -15.58
N PHE A 121 -0.73 -1.96 -14.43
CA PHE A 121 0.04 -0.97 -13.66
C PHE A 121 1.45 -1.48 -13.35
N CYS A 122 1.59 -2.71 -12.87
CA CYS A 122 2.89 -3.26 -12.52
C CYS A 122 3.82 -3.45 -13.72
N SER A 123 3.28 -3.58 -14.93
CA SER A 123 4.06 -3.66 -16.17
C SER A 123 4.66 -2.30 -16.55
N ASP A 124 3.85 -1.25 -16.45
CA ASP A 124 4.15 0.10 -16.92
C ASP A 124 4.87 0.97 -15.88
N ALA A 125 4.69 0.69 -14.59
CA ALA A 125 5.21 1.49 -13.49
C ALA A 125 6.73 1.48 -13.37
N ASP A 126 7.28 2.59 -12.87
CA ASP A 126 8.67 2.69 -12.45
C ASP A 126 8.92 1.97 -11.10
N SER A 127 10.18 1.82 -10.72
CA SER A 127 10.57 1.12 -9.49
C SER A 127 10.09 1.83 -8.22
N ILE A 128 9.96 3.15 -8.23
CA ILE A 128 9.53 3.94 -7.07
C ILE A 128 8.03 3.73 -6.85
N ALA A 129 7.24 3.80 -7.90
CA ALA A 129 5.80 3.56 -7.90
C ALA A 129 5.48 2.13 -7.43
N LEU A 130 6.21 1.13 -7.93
CA LEU A 130 6.09 -0.26 -7.49
C LEU A 130 6.42 -0.42 -6.00
N ARG A 131 7.51 0.20 -5.55
CA ARG A 131 7.91 0.16 -4.14
C ARG A 131 6.89 0.86 -3.24
N TYR A 132 6.33 1.97 -3.70
CA TYR A 132 5.29 2.70 -2.99
C TYR A 132 4.00 1.89 -2.86
N LEU A 133 3.56 1.24 -3.94
CA LEU A 133 2.44 0.30 -3.91
C LEU A 133 2.71 -0.84 -2.91
N GLN A 134 3.88 -1.47 -2.97
CA GLN A 134 4.24 -2.53 -2.01
C GLN A 134 4.14 -2.05 -0.56
N CYS A 135 4.66 -0.87 -0.24
CA CYS A 135 4.56 -0.31 1.11
C CYS A 135 3.11 -0.02 1.51
N CYS A 136 2.25 0.43 0.59
CA CYS A 136 0.82 0.61 0.86
C CYS A 136 0.13 -0.73 1.15
N LEU A 137 0.41 -1.79 0.36
CA LEU A 137 -0.14 -3.13 0.60
C LEU A 137 0.32 -3.69 1.95
N ASP A 138 1.59 -3.53 2.30
CA ASP A 138 2.12 -3.93 3.61
C ASP A 138 1.45 -3.14 4.76
N LEU A 139 1.27 -1.83 4.59
CA LEU A 139 0.52 -1.01 5.54
C LEU A 139 -0.92 -1.52 5.68
N PHE A 140 -1.64 -1.78 4.59
CA PHE A 140 -3.01 -2.31 4.65
C PHE A 140 -3.06 -3.66 5.35
N ALA A 141 -2.15 -4.57 5.03
CA ALA A 141 -2.06 -5.86 5.71
C ALA A 141 -1.88 -5.68 7.22
N LYS A 142 -0.99 -4.77 7.65
CA LYS A 142 -0.76 -4.46 9.06
C LYS A 142 -1.91 -3.70 9.71
N LEU A 143 -2.65 -2.88 8.96
CA LEU A 143 -3.89 -2.25 9.41
C LEU A 143 -5.02 -3.27 9.58
N SER A 144 -4.98 -4.42 8.90
CA SER A 144 -5.95 -5.50 9.08
C SER A 144 -5.59 -6.50 10.19
N VAL A 145 -4.39 -6.44 10.77
CA VAL A 145 -3.98 -7.37 11.84
C VAL A 145 -4.77 -7.08 13.11
N GLY A 146 -5.56 -8.04 13.58
CA GLY A 146 -6.24 -7.95 14.88
C GLY A 146 -7.28 -6.82 14.99
N THR A 147 -7.74 -6.30 13.86
CA THR A 147 -8.86 -5.36 13.81
C THR A 147 -10.20 -6.07 13.96
N ASP A 148 -11.19 -5.31 14.40
CA ASP A 148 -12.58 -5.73 14.36
C ASP A 148 -13.14 -5.64 12.92
N ALA A 149 -14.38 -6.11 12.75
CA ALA A 149 -15.04 -6.09 11.45
C ALA A 149 -15.10 -4.70 10.81
N HIS A 150 -15.19 -3.64 11.63
CA HIS A 150 -15.21 -2.26 11.13
C HIS A 150 -13.85 -1.83 10.58
N GLY A 151 -12.75 -2.09 11.29
CA GLY A 151 -11.42 -1.75 10.80
C GLY A 151 -11.03 -2.54 9.54
N ALA A 152 -11.43 -3.81 9.46
CA ALA A 152 -11.25 -4.60 8.24
C ALA A 152 -12.07 -4.05 7.07
N GLN A 153 -13.32 -3.63 7.31
CA GLN A 153 -14.17 -3.02 6.30
C GLN A 153 -13.63 -1.68 5.81
N ASP A 154 -13.12 -0.83 6.71
CA ASP A 154 -12.51 0.46 6.35
C ASP A 154 -11.36 0.28 5.33
N VAL A 155 -10.52 -0.74 5.51
CA VAL A 155 -9.43 -1.08 4.57
C VAL A 155 -10.00 -1.61 3.25
N ALA A 156 -10.99 -2.51 3.30
CA ALA A 156 -11.62 -3.09 2.11
C ALA A 156 -12.36 -2.05 1.25
N ASP A 157 -13.07 -1.11 1.88
CA ASP A 157 -13.79 -0.03 1.19
C ASP A 157 -12.83 0.98 0.57
N PHE A 158 -11.66 1.17 1.18
CA PHE A 158 -10.64 2.05 0.66
C PHE A 158 -10.02 1.49 -0.63
N ASP A 159 -9.46 0.28 -0.55
CA ASP A 159 -8.73 -0.36 -1.64
C ASP A 159 -9.06 -1.87 -1.77
N PRO A 160 -10.19 -2.22 -2.42
CA PRO A 160 -10.60 -3.60 -2.58
C PRO A 160 -9.60 -4.43 -3.41
N VAL A 161 -8.94 -3.79 -4.38
CA VAL A 161 -7.94 -4.43 -5.24
C VAL A 161 -6.64 -4.68 -4.46
N GLY A 162 -6.24 -3.76 -3.59
CA GLY A 162 -5.12 -3.96 -2.68
C GLY A 162 -5.36 -5.10 -1.70
N VAL A 163 -6.58 -5.22 -1.17
CA VAL A 163 -6.98 -6.37 -0.35
C VAL A 163 -6.92 -7.67 -1.15
N LEU A 164 -7.44 -7.68 -2.39
CA LEU A 164 -7.32 -8.81 -3.30
C LEU A 164 -5.85 -9.19 -3.49
N ALA A 165 -4.96 -8.22 -3.73
CA ALA A 165 -3.53 -8.43 -3.87
C ALA A 165 -2.89 -9.07 -2.64
N ILE A 166 -3.24 -8.62 -1.43
CA ILE A 166 -2.77 -9.22 -0.17
C ILE A 166 -3.27 -10.66 -0.02
N VAL A 167 -4.54 -10.92 -0.32
CA VAL A 167 -5.13 -12.26 -0.26
C VAL A 167 -4.46 -13.18 -1.27
N CYS A 168 -4.18 -12.71 -2.48
CA CYS A 168 -3.45 -13.48 -3.48
C CYS A 168 -2.02 -13.74 -3.01
N ALA A 169 -1.36 -12.72 -2.48
CA ALA A 169 0.02 -12.81 -2.01
C ALA A 169 0.21 -13.88 -0.93
N LYS A 170 -0.78 -14.05 -0.06
CA LYS A 170 -0.74 -15.10 0.97
C LYS A 170 -1.05 -16.50 0.45
N ASN A 171 -1.66 -16.61 -0.74
CA ASN A 171 -2.23 -17.86 -1.26
C ASN A 171 -1.61 -18.35 -2.58
N THR A 172 -0.66 -17.63 -3.16
CA THR A 172 0.00 -18.01 -4.43
C THR A 172 1.51 -18.02 -4.31
N GLU A 173 2.15 -19.13 -4.75
CA GLU A 173 3.61 -19.28 -4.81
C GLU A 173 4.26 -18.43 -5.93
N ASP A 174 3.45 -17.81 -6.81
CA ASP A 174 3.86 -17.17 -8.06
C ASP A 174 3.95 -15.62 -8.02
N LEU A 175 4.06 -15.01 -6.84
CA LEU A 175 4.25 -13.55 -6.74
C LEU A 175 5.59 -13.09 -7.34
N PRO A 176 5.69 -11.83 -7.81
CA PRO A 176 7.00 -11.24 -8.10
C PRO A 176 7.88 -11.24 -6.86
N TYR A 177 9.18 -11.48 -7.06
CA TYR A 177 10.19 -11.35 -5.99
C TYR A 177 10.07 -10.03 -5.21
N SER A 178 9.63 -8.94 -5.86
CA SER A 178 9.43 -7.66 -5.18
C SER A 178 8.35 -7.68 -4.10
N PHE A 179 7.44 -8.65 -4.07
CA PHE A 179 6.35 -8.77 -3.09
C PHE A 179 6.52 -9.96 -2.12
N GLN A 180 7.62 -10.71 -2.22
CA GLN A 180 7.86 -11.93 -1.42
C GLN A 180 8.71 -11.71 -0.14
N ASP A 181 9.16 -10.47 0.11
CA ASP A 181 9.95 -10.09 1.31
C ASP A 181 9.11 -9.32 2.35
#